data_AF-A0A177XW17-F1
#
_entry.id   AF-A0A177XW17-F1
#
_cell.length_a   1.000
_cell.length_b   1.000
_cell.length_c   1.000
_cell.angle_alpha   90.00
_cell.angle_beta   90.00
_cell.angle_gamma   90.00
#
_symmetry.space_group_name_H-M   'P 1'
#
loop_
_entity.id
_entity.type
_entity.pdbx_description
1 polymer ?
#
loop_
_entity_poly.entity_id
_entity_poly.type
_entity_poly.pdbx_seq_one_letter_code
_entity_poly.pdbx_strand_id
1 'polypeptide(L)'
;MILLLLLGIGCAAGGYYIFYYKPQQDALAMKGAEEEEPITPIPLVEEEEEVEPLPSITDYYVSPPKLGVREAPDYSAFVENVVYRGDKLHILEKRDGWGRISPYYVYEEGGPEVAEWVPMEALLEVAPTITKQERVETVTTYIENSDDFKLHFEIFIKTTDSLLKEGTCTPEDFEETQGWIRSVTFEDIDAYFVYCGGLKQANKIYLDVQTGKIFYR
;
A
#
# COMPACT_ATOMS: atom_id res chain seq x y z
N MET A 1 60.16 -72.96 -39.63
CA MET A 1 60.39 -72.86 -38.16
C MET A 1 60.21 -71.45 -37.61
N ILE A 2 60.72 -70.40 -38.25
CA ILE A 2 60.62 -69.00 -37.75
C ILE A 2 59.17 -68.48 -37.66
N LEU A 3 58.31 -68.81 -38.63
CA LEU A 3 56.90 -68.38 -38.65
C LEU A 3 56.05 -68.94 -37.50
N LEU A 4 56.25 -70.20 -37.10
CA LEU A 4 55.55 -70.81 -35.96
C LEU A 4 56.03 -70.23 -34.62
N LEU A 5 57.29 -69.83 -34.55
CA LEU A 5 57.91 -69.22 -33.38
C LEU A 5 57.37 -67.79 -33.16
N LEU A 6 57.20 -67.01 -34.23
CA LEU A 6 56.56 -65.70 -34.18
C LEU A 6 55.07 -65.77 -33.83
N LEU A 7 54.35 -66.77 -34.33
CA LEU A 7 52.94 -66.99 -33.97
C LEU A 7 52.78 -67.35 -32.48
N GLY A 8 53.66 -68.21 -31.97
CA GLY A 8 53.68 -68.58 -30.54
C GLY A 8 53.99 -67.40 -29.61
N ILE A 9 54.95 -66.55 -29.98
CA ILE A 9 55.28 -65.33 -29.23
C ILE A 9 54.12 -64.32 -29.29
N GLY A 10 53.47 -64.16 -30.45
CA GLY A 10 52.30 -63.29 -30.60
C GLY A 10 51.10 -63.74 -29.76
N CYS A 11 50.81 -65.04 -29.73
CA CYS A 11 49.74 -65.60 -28.89
C CYS A 11 50.07 -65.51 -27.39
N ALA A 12 51.33 -65.70 -26.99
CA ALA A 12 51.76 -65.55 -25.60
C ALA A 12 51.70 -64.08 -25.13
N ALA A 13 52.11 -63.13 -25.98
CA ALA A 13 52.03 -61.71 -25.68
C ALA A 13 50.57 -61.21 -25.62
N GLY A 14 49.72 -61.66 -26.55
CA GLY A 14 48.29 -61.34 -26.55
C GLY A 14 47.55 -61.94 -25.33
N GLY A 15 47.89 -63.17 -24.95
CA GLY A 15 47.37 -63.80 -23.73
C GLY A 15 47.81 -63.07 -22.46
N TYR A 16 49.08 -62.69 -22.35
CA TYR A 16 49.60 -61.91 -21.22
C TYR A 16 48.89 -60.55 -21.09
N TYR A 17 48.64 -59.88 -22.22
CA TYR A 17 47.91 -58.61 -22.22
C TYR A 17 46.46 -58.76 -21.73
N ILE A 18 45.71 -59.75 -22.24
CA ILE A 18 44.28 -59.92 -21.91
C ILE A 18 44.08 -60.46 -20.48
N PHE A 19 44.92 -61.38 -20.00
CA PHE A 19 44.72 -62.03 -18.70
C PHE A 19 45.47 -61.39 -17.53
N TYR A 20 46.50 -60.57 -17.80
CA TYR A 20 47.31 -59.95 -16.74
C TYR A 20 47.26 -58.42 -16.76
N TYR A 21 47.41 -57.78 -17.93
CA TYR A 21 47.49 -56.32 -18.02
C TYR A 21 46.12 -55.62 -18.07
N LYS A 22 45.17 -56.16 -18.84
CA LYS A 22 43.81 -55.61 -18.97
C LYS A 22 43.01 -55.62 -17.64
N PRO A 23 43.02 -56.69 -16.83
CA PRO A 23 42.32 -56.68 -15.55
C PRO A 23 42.89 -55.66 -14.56
N GLN A 24 44.19 -55.34 -14.65
CA GLN A 24 44.81 -54.27 -13.84
C GLN A 24 44.38 -52.87 -14.30
N GLN A 25 44.23 -52.65 -15.60
CA GLN A 25 43.69 -51.40 -16.14
C GLN A 25 42.21 -51.22 -15.78
N ASP A 26 41.40 -52.28 -15.89
CA ASP A 26 39.98 -52.23 -15.53
C ASP A 26 39.82 -52.03 -14.00
N ALA A 27 40.67 -52.64 -13.17
CA ALA A 27 40.70 -52.42 -11.72
C ALA A 27 41.17 -51.00 -11.33
N LEU A 28 42.10 -50.40 -12.09
CA LEU A 28 42.50 -48.99 -11.91
C LEU A 28 41.40 -48.03 -12.36
N ALA A 29 40.66 -48.35 -13.41
CA ALA A 29 39.51 -47.58 -13.87
C ALA A 29 38.33 -47.66 -12.89
N MET A 30 38.09 -48.82 -12.26
CA MET A 30 37.11 -48.92 -11.16
C MET A 30 37.58 -48.19 -9.90
N LYS A 31 38.88 -48.24 -9.55
CA LYS A 31 39.44 -47.45 -8.45
C LYS A 31 39.33 -45.93 -8.65
N GLY A 32 39.43 -45.45 -9.89
CA GLY A 32 39.21 -44.03 -10.21
C GLY A 32 37.74 -43.62 -10.27
N ALA A 33 36.81 -44.58 -10.31
CA ALA A 33 35.37 -44.34 -10.26
C ALA A 33 34.76 -44.58 -8.87
N GLU A 34 35.48 -45.27 -7.97
CA GLU A 34 35.11 -45.48 -6.55
C GLU A 34 35.76 -44.46 -5.59
N GLU A 35 36.54 -43.50 -6.11
CA GLU A 35 37.03 -42.34 -5.35
C GLU A 35 36.01 -41.19 -5.42
N GLU A 36 34.76 -41.48 -5.06
CA GLU A 36 33.89 -40.44 -4.48
C GLU A 36 34.28 -40.30 -3.01
N GLU A 37 34.69 -39.10 -2.62
CA GLU A 37 35.17 -38.80 -1.28
C GLU A 37 34.18 -39.23 -0.18
N PRO A 38 34.69 -39.61 1.01
CA PRO A 38 33.85 -40.00 2.14
C PRO A 38 32.87 -38.88 2.47
N ILE A 39 31.59 -39.22 2.51
CA ILE A 39 30.50 -38.35 2.96
C ILE A 39 30.81 -37.98 4.42
N THR A 40 31.49 -36.84 4.63
CA THR A 40 31.57 -36.20 5.95
C THR A 40 30.14 -35.98 6.44
N PRO A 41 29.79 -36.35 7.69
CA PRO A 41 28.51 -35.93 8.25
C PRO A 41 28.49 -34.41 8.19
N ILE A 42 27.60 -33.88 7.37
CA ILE A 42 27.36 -32.45 7.22
C ILE A 42 27.13 -31.96 8.66
N PRO A 43 27.94 -31.02 9.19
CA PRO A 43 27.55 -30.36 10.42
C PRO A 43 26.17 -29.80 10.11
N LEU A 44 25.19 -30.13 10.94
CA LEU A 44 23.85 -29.56 10.86
C LEU A 44 24.05 -28.06 11.06
N VAL A 45 24.33 -27.36 9.96
CA VAL A 45 24.10 -25.95 9.80
C VAL A 45 22.61 -25.92 10.07
N GLU A 46 22.23 -25.45 11.27
CA GLU A 46 20.92 -24.85 11.42
C GLU A 46 20.78 -23.99 10.18
N GLU A 47 19.92 -24.41 9.25
CA GLU A 47 19.37 -23.51 8.26
C GLU A 47 18.94 -22.33 9.11
N GLU A 48 19.71 -21.24 9.05
CA GLU A 48 19.20 -19.93 9.43
C GLU A 48 17.92 -19.87 8.63
N GLU A 49 16.78 -20.02 9.32
CA GLU A 49 15.47 -19.83 8.73
C GLU A 49 15.60 -18.56 7.92
N GLU A 50 15.55 -18.70 6.59
CA GLU A 50 15.51 -17.56 5.70
C GLU A 50 14.24 -16.84 6.12
N VAL A 51 14.39 -15.83 6.96
CA VAL A 51 13.27 -15.08 7.51
C VAL A 51 12.64 -14.46 6.28
N GLU A 52 11.53 -15.06 5.81
CA GLU A 52 10.77 -14.50 4.70
C GLU A 52 10.59 -13.02 5.03
N PRO A 53 10.96 -12.10 4.12
CA PRO A 53 10.85 -10.68 4.41
C PRO A 53 9.40 -10.44 4.81
N LEU A 54 9.20 -9.94 6.03
CA LEU A 54 7.88 -9.63 6.57
C LEU A 54 7.08 -8.94 5.47
N PRO A 55 5.82 -9.35 5.22
CA PRO A 55 5.02 -8.79 4.13
C PRO A 55 5.11 -7.27 4.22
N SER A 56 5.65 -6.65 3.18
CA SER A 56 5.87 -5.20 3.18
C SER A 56 4.52 -4.54 3.37
N ILE A 57 4.30 -3.90 4.52
CA ILE A 57 3.04 -3.23 4.83
C ILE A 57 2.84 -2.17 3.74
N THR A 58 1.78 -2.30 2.95
CA THR A 58 1.39 -1.35 1.91
C THR A 58 0.24 -0.46 2.36
N ASP A 59 -0.57 -0.93 3.30
CA ASP A 59 -1.75 -0.22 3.78
C ASP A 59 -1.42 0.57 5.04
N TYR A 60 -1.73 1.86 5.00
CA TYR A 60 -1.50 2.80 6.09
C TYR A 60 -2.73 3.66 6.35
N TYR A 61 -2.76 4.34 7.48
CA TYR A 61 -3.81 5.25 7.90
C TYR A 61 -3.24 6.64 8.17
N VAL A 62 -3.95 7.68 7.77
CA VAL A 62 -3.53 9.06 7.99
C VAL A 62 -3.62 9.42 9.48
N SER A 63 -2.53 9.97 10.05
CA SER A 63 -2.44 10.41 11.45
C SER A 63 -2.97 11.82 11.72
N PRO A 64 -2.54 12.87 10.98
CA PRO A 64 -2.96 14.24 11.26
C PRO A 64 -4.43 14.48 10.84
N PRO A 65 -5.11 15.51 11.38
CA PRO A 65 -6.49 15.84 11.00
C PRO A 65 -6.66 16.04 9.49
N LYS A 66 -5.66 16.67 8.86
CA LYS A 66 -5.61 17.03 7.45
C LYS A 66 -4.18 16.81 6.95
N LEU A 67 -4.03 16.15 5.81
CA LEU A 67 -2.74 15.86 5.17
C LEU A 67 -2.83 16.20 3.69
N GLY A 68 -1.93 17.07 3.23
CA GLY A 68 -1.82 17.37 1.80
C GLY A 68 -1.10 16.26 1.05
N VAL A 69 -1.72 15.79 -0.03
CA VAL A 69 -1.15 14.90 -1.05
C VAL A 69 -0.46 15.76 -2.10
N ARG A 70 0.78 15.41 -2.46
CA ARG A 70 1.65 16.28 -3.26
C ARG A 70 2.07 15.64 -4.57
N GLU A 71 2.33 16.47 -5.58
CA GLU A 71 2.74 16.01 -6.91
C GLU A 71 4.17 15.42 -6.97
N ALA A 72 4.97 15.64 -5.92
CA ALA A 72 6.34 15.16 -5.79
C ALA A 72 6.70 14.89 -4.31
N PRO A 73 7.71 14.05 -4.03
CA PRO A 73 8.18 13.74 -2.67
C PRO A 73 8.99 14.90 -2.07
N ASP A 74 8.38 16.07 -1.98
CA ASP A 74 8.97 17.31 -1.49
C ASP A 74 7.91 18.13 -0.74
N TYR A 75 8.23 18.64 0.44
CA TYR A 75 7.33 19.48 1.24
C TYR A 75 7.00 20.82 0.58
N SER A 76 7.79 21.27 -0.39
CA SER A 76 7.56 22.46 -1.19
C SER A 76 6.74 22.20 -2.47
N ALA A 77 6.51 20.93 -2.83
CA ALA A 77 5.70 20.57 -4.00
C ALA A 77 4.23 20.98 -3.82
N PHE A 78 3.55 21.19 -4.95
CA PHE A 78 2.14 21.54 -4.99
C PHE A 78 1.29 20.46 -4.30
N VAL A 79 0.29 20.91 -3.54
CA VAL A 79 -0.69 20.03 -2.89
C VAL A 79 -1.86 19.87 -3.86
N GLU A 80 -1.95 18.69 -4.46
CA GLU A 80 -2.97 18.37 -5.47
C GLU A 80 -4.29 17.98 -4.82
N ASN A 81 -4.22 17.24 -3.70
CA ASN A 81 -5.39 16.76 -2.99
C ASN A 81 -5.13 16.76 -1.48
N VAL A 82 -6.17 16.47 -0.69
CA VAL A 82 -6.10 16.37 0.75
C VAL A 82 -6.76 15.08 1.21
N VAL A 83 -6.14 14.43 2.20
CA VAL A 83 -6.67 13.27 2.90
C VAL A 83 -6.77 13.57 4.40
N TYR A 84 -7.65 12.88 5.10
CA TYR A 84 -8.04 13.20 6.47
C TYR A 84 -7.70 12.08 7.43
N ARG A 85 -7.61 12.40 8.72
CA ARG A 85 -7.28 11.44 9.78
C ARG A 85 -8.15 10.18 9.69
N GLY A 86 -7.48 9.03 9.67
CA GLY A 86 -8.13 7.72 9.62
C GLY A 86 -8.41 7.23 8.20
N ASP A 87 -8.22 8.05 7.17
CA ASP A 87 -8.30 7.60 5.78
C ASP A 87 -7.24 6.52 5.53
N LYS A 88 -7.67 5.45 4.86
CA LYS A 88 -6.80 4.33 4.52
C LYS A 88 -6.14 4.60 3.17
N LEU A 89 -4.81 4.61 3.15
CA LEU A 89 -4.00 4.79 1.96
C LEU A 89 -3.27 3.51 1.59
N HIS A 90 -3.14 3.28 0.29
CA HIS A 90 -2.35 2.17 -0.25
C HIS A 90 -1.07 2.71 -0.88
N ILE A 91 0.07 2.36 -0.29
CA ILE A 91 1.39 2.84 -0.67
C ILE A 91 1.97 1.90 -1.73
N LEU A 92 2.15 2.45 -2.95
CA LEU A 92 2.70 1.75 -4.11
C LEU A 92 4.23 1.74 -4.13
N GLU A 93 4.85 2.74 -3.52
CA GLU A 93 6.30 2.91 -3.48
C GLU A 93 6.70 3.70 -2.23
N LYS A 94 7.82 3.32 -1.61
CA LYS A 94 8.44 4.07 -0.50
C LYS A 94 9.81 4.57 -0.94
N ARG A 95 10.06 5.88 -0.85
CA ARG A 95 11.32 6.51 -1.24
C ARG A 95 11.61 7.72 -0.38
N ASP A 96 12.79 7.76 0.24
CA ASP A 96 13.31 8.92 1.00
C ASP A 96 12.33 9.50 2.04
N GLY A 97 11.58 8.63 2.73
CA GLY A 97 10.58 9.05 3.73
C GLY A 97 9.21 9.41 3.16
N TRP A 98 8.99 9.24 1.85
CA TRP A 98 7.73 9.47 1.17
C TRP A 98 7.10 8.17 0.67
N GLY A 99 5.79 8.15 0.65
CA GLY A 99 4.98 7.08 0.07
C GLY A 99 4.21 7.59 -1.14
N ARG A 100 4.36 6.92 -2.28
CA ARG A 100 3.55 7.18 -3.49
C ARG A 100 2.23 6.41 -3.40
N ILE A 101 1.10 7.07 -3.67
CA ILE A 101 -0.25 6.48 -3.56
C ILE A 101 -0.99 6.35 -4.90
N SER A 102 -0.49 6.98 -5.97
CA SER A 102 -1.05 6.85 -7.32
C SER A 102 0.02 6.41 -8.33
N PRO A 103 -0.35 5.77 -9.46
CA PRO A 103 0.57 5.57 -10.58
C PRO A 103 1.19 6.89 -11.05
N TYR A 104 2.30 6.83 -11.80
CA TYR A 104 2.79 8.03 -12.49
C TYR A 104 1.85 8.41 -13.65
N TYR A 105 1.62 9.71 -13.84
CA TYR A 105 0.83 10.26 -14.94
C TYR A 105 1.41 11.59 -15.42
N VAL A 106 0.91 12.06 -16.56
CA VAL A 106 1.27 13.35 -17.16
C VAL A 106 0.00 14.16 -17.40
N TYR A 107 0.04 15.46 -17.15
CA TYR A 107 -1.10 16.35 -17.39
C TYR A 107 -1.31 16.64 -18.89
N GLU A 108 -0.21 16.79 -19.63
CA GLU A 108 -0.21 17.10 -21.05
C GLU A 108 0.86 16.25 -21.77
N GLU A 109 0.65 15.99 -23.06
CA GLU A 109 1.58 15.19 -23.86
C GLU A 109 2.97 15.83 -23.90
N GLY A 110 4.00 15.09 -23.48
CA GLY A 110 5.37 15.58 -23.35
C GLY A 110 5.67 16.39 -22.08
N GLY A 111 4.70 16.51 -21.16
CA GLY A 111 4.90 17.09 -19.83
C GLY A 111 5.71 16.18 -18.89
N PRO A 112 6.09 16.71 -17.71
CA PRO A 112 6.77 15.91 -16.70
C PRO A 112 5.84 14.85 -16.10
N GLU A 113 6.39 13.67 -15.80
CA GLU A 113 5.68 12.64 -15.03
C GLU A 113 5.59 13.07 -13.57
N VAL A 114 4.37 13.05 -13.04
CA VAL A 114 4.03 13.35 -11.64
C VAL A 114 3.32 12.15 -11.02
N ALA A 115 3.23 12.13 -9.70
CA ALA A 115 2.42 11.16 -8.96
C ALA A 115 1.99 11.78 -7.63
N GLU A 116 1.10 11.11 -6.92
CA GLU A 116 0.63 11.54 -5.61
C GLU A 116 1.52 10.98 -4.51
N TRP A 117 2.08 11.86 -3.68
CA TRP A 117 3.02 11.55 -2.60
C TRP A 117 2.53 12.06 -1.26
N VAL A 118 2.75 11.26 -0.22
CA VAL A 118 2.49 11.60 1.18
C VAL A 118 3.73 11.31 2.03
N PRO A 119 4.00 12.12 3.08
CA PRO A 119 5.11 11.85 3.98
C PRO A 119 4.78 10.64 4.86
N MET A 120 5.67 9.64 4.88
CA MET A 120 5.45 8.39 5.64
C MET A 120 5.35 8.64 7.15
N GLU A 121 6.02 9.68 7.67
CA GLU A 121 5.94 10.06 9.09
C GLU A 121 4.54 10.53 9.52
N ALA A 122 3.68 10.92 8.57
CA ALA A 122 2.29 11.30 8.83
C ALA A 122 1.33 10.10 8.81
N LEU A 123 1.84 8.88 8.62
CA LEU A 123 1.05 7.66 8.45
C LEU A 123 1.24 6.68 9.61
N LEU A 124 0.22 5.87 9.86
CA LEU A 124 0.17 4.83 10.88
C LEU A 124 -0.13 3.48 10.22
N GLU A 125 0.49 2.41 10.70
CA GLU A 125 0.21 1.05 10.22
C GLU A 125 -1.15 0.53 10.71
N VAL A 126 -1.65 1.10 11.81
CA VAL A 126 -2.93 0.75 12.42
C VAL A 126 -3.81 1.98 12.47
N ALA A 127 -5.10 1.80 12.21
CA ALA A 127 -6.08 2.87 12.27
C ALA A 127 -6.04 3.58 13.63
N PRO A 128 -6.00 4.92 13.68
CA PRO A 128 -6.01 5.65 14.93
C PRO A 128 -7.35 5.45 15.67
N THR A 129 -7.28 5.23 16.97
CA THR A 129 -8.48 5.25 17.82
C THR A 129 -8.90 6.70 18.07
N ILE A 130 -10.00 7.13 17.44
CA ILE A 130 -10.54 8.49 17.61
C ILE A 130 -11.58 8.47 18.73
N THR A 131 -11.37 9.27 19.77
CA THR A 131 -12.36 9.42 20.84
C THR A 131 -13.58 10.21 20.38
N LYS A 132 -14.71 10.06 21.09
CA LYS A 132 -15.92 10.86 20.79
C LYS A 132 -15.66 12.37 20.86
N GLN A 133 -14.84 12.80 21.81
CA GLN A 133 -14.51 14.20 22.01
C GLN A 133 -13.68 14.76 20.85
N GLU A 134 -12.61 14.06 20.45
CA GLU A 134 -11.79 14.45 19.30
C GLU A 134 -12.61 14.48 18.01
N ARG A 135 -13.58 13.57 17.86
CA ARG A 135 -14.48 13.57 16.70
C ARG A 135 -15.36 14.81 16.69
N VAL A 136 -15.95 15.18 17.83
CA VAL A 136 -16.75 16.41 17.96
C VAL A 136 -15.91 17.64 17.66
N GLU A 137 -14.69 17.73 18.18
CA GLU A 137 -13.77 18.84 17.92
C GLU A 137 -13.41 18.92 16.42
N THR A 138 -13.06 17.79 15.81
CA THR A 138 -12.75 17.72 14.38
C THR A 138 -13.94 18.19 13.53
N VAL A 139 -15.14 17.64 13.78
CA VAL A 139 -16.35 18.05 13.05
C VAL A 139 -16.67 19.53 13.28
N THR A 140 -16.47 20.04 14.51
CA THR A 140 -16.66 21.46 14.83
C THR A 140 -15.82 22.35 13.92
N THR A 141 -14.54 22.00 13.66
CA THR A 141 -13.67 22.81 12.78
C THR A 141 -14.20 22.96 11.35
N TYR A 142 -15.00 22.02 10.86
CA TYR A 142 -15.57 22.09 9.52
C TYR A 142 -16.82 22.98 9.44
N ILE A 143 -17.54 23.17 10.55
CA ILE A 143 -18.88 23.78 10.54
C ILE A 143 -19.06 24.90 11.56
N GLU A 144 -18.01 25.34 12.26
CA GLU A 144 -18.09 26.39 13.28
C GLU A 144 -18.60 27.74 12.74
N ASN A 145 -18.43 27.97 11.44
CA ASN A 145 -18.89 29.17 10.73
C ASN A 145 -20.33 29.07 10.21
N SER A 146 -21.05 27.98 10.54
CA SER A 146 -22.45 27.81 10.14
C SER A 146 -23.34 28.93 10.68
N ASP A 147 -24.39 29.26 9.93
CA ASP A 147 -25.45 30.13 10.42
C ASP A 147 -26.09 29.51 11.68
N ASP A 148 -26.30 30.34 12.70
CA ASP A 148 -26.91 29.93 13.97
C ASP A 148 -26.20 28.73 14.65
N PHE A 149 -24.90 28.52 14.39
CA PHE A 149 -24.14 27.36 14.86
C PHE A 149 -24.31 27.04 16.35
N LYS A 150 -24.19 28.06 17.20
CA LYS A 150 -24.32 27.90 18.66
C LYS A 150 -25.71 27.46 19.10
N LEU A 151 -26.75 27.87 18.37
CA LEU A 151 -28.14 27.53 18.67
C LEU A 151 -28.44 26.08 18.31
N HIS A 152 -27.86 25.59 17.21
CA HIS A 152 -28.12 24.27 16.64
C HIS A 152 -26.90 23.33 16.73
N PHE A 153 -26.01 23.56 17.68
CA PHE A 153 -24.72 22.88 17.81
C PHE A 153 -24.85 21.36 17.75
N GLU A 154 -25.69 20.77 18.60
CA GLU A 154 -25.81 19.31 18.71
C GLU A 154 -26.30 18.67 17.41
N ILE A 155 -27.28 19.27 16.74
CA ILE A 155 -27.84 18.71 15.52
C ILE A 155 -26.89 18.89 14.34
N PHE A 156 -26.19 20.02 14.24
CA PHE A 156 -25.18 20.23 13.21
C PHE A 156 -24.02 19.25 13.34
N ILE A 157 -23.47 19.08 14.55
CA ILE A 157 -22.38 18.12 14.79
C ILE A 157 -22.83 16.70 14.44
N LYS A 158 -23.99 16.27 14.95
CA LYS A 158 -24.51 14.92 14.71
C LYS A 158 -24.76 14.65 13.22
N THR A 159 -25.43 15.56 12.54
CA THR A 159 -25.80 15.39 11.14
C THR A 159 -24.57 15.42 10.24
N THR A 160 -23.67 16.38 10.47
CA THR A 160 -22.39 16.46 9.73
C THR A 160 -21.57 15.19 9.92
N ASP A 161 -21.44 14.69 11.16
CA ASP A 161 -20.75 13.44 11.44
C ASP A 161 -21.35 12.24 10.68
N SER A 162 -22.69 12.16 10.59
CA SER A 162 -23.38 11.12 9.81
C SER A 162 -23.05 11.22 8.32
N LEU A 163 -23.17 12.43 7.75
CA LEU A 163 -22.90 12.67 6.33
C LEU A 163 -21.46 12.33 5.94
N LEU A 164 -20.49 12.65 6.80
CA LEU A 164 -19.08 12.31 6.61
C LEU A 164 -18.84 10.79 6.71
N LYS A 165 -19.47 10.10 7.66
CA LYS A 165 -19.34 8.65 7.82
C LYS A 165 -19.97 7.85 6.69
N GLU A 166 -21.07 8.36 6.15
CA GLU A 166 -21.77 7.76 5.01
C GLU A 166 -21.07 8.04 3.68
N GLY A 167 -20.10 8.96 3.66
CA GLY A 167 -19.42 9.40 2.43
C GLY A 167 -20.31 10.26 1.52
N THR A 168 -21.45 10.73 2.03
CA THR A 168 -22.36 11.64 1.31
C THR A 168 -21.73 13.01 1.12
N CYS A 169 -20.96 13.45 2.11
CA CYS A 169 -20.19 14.68 2.08
C CYS A 169 -18.74 14.38 2.50
N THR A 170 -17.84 15.25 2.08
CA THR A 170 -16.44 15.31 2.50
C THR A 170 -16.23 16.53 3.39
N PRO A 171 -15.12 16.60 4.17
CA PRO A 171 -14.85 17.81 4.93
C PRO A 171 -14.65 19.05 4.06
N GLU A 172 -14.11 18.89 2.85
CA GLU A 172 -13.94 19.98 1.87
C GLU A 172 -15.27 20.62 1.48
N ASP A 173 -16.35 19.85 1.36
CA ASP A 173 -17.69 20.38 1.05
C ASP A 173 -18.16 21.42 2.07
N PHE A 174 -17.86 21.20 3.36
CA PHE A 174 -18.18 22.15 4.42
C PHE A 174 -17.20 23.32 4.47
N GLU A 175 -15.94 23.13 4.07
CA GLU A 175 -14.98 24.23 3.91
C GLU A 175 -15.39 25.16 2.76
N GLU A 176 -15.89 24.63 1.64
CA GLU A 176 -16.33 25.41 0.48
C GLU A 176 -17.53 26.31 0.83
N THR A 177 -18.51 25.78 1.58
CA THR A 177 -19.70 26.56 1.99
C THR A 177 -19.54 27.28 3.32
N GLN A 178 -18.41 27.10 4.02
CA GLN A 178 -18.18 27.59 5.38
C GLN A 178 -19.23 27.06 6.39
N GLY A 179 -19.65 25.82 6.23
CA GLY A 179 -20.64 25.15 7.08
C GLY A 179 -22.07 25.20 6.53
N TRP A 180 -23.05 25.08 7.44
CA TRP A 180 -24.47 25.07 7.13
C TRP A 180 -25.02 26.49 6.93
N ILE A 181 -25.70 26.71 5.82
CA ILE A 181 -26.25 28.01 5.43
C ILE A 181 -27.77 28.01 5.67
N ARG A 182 -28.31 29.04 6.31
CA ARG A 182 -29.74 29.17 6.56
C ARG A 182 -30.50 29.35 5.25
N SER A 183 -31.53 28.52 5.03
CA SER A 183 -32.43 28.64 3.90
C SER A 183 -33.53 29.66 4.19
N VAL A 184 -33.76 30.58 3.25
CA VAL A 184 -34.88 31.52 3.28
C VAL A 184 -36.10 31.04 2.46
N THR A 185 -36.01 29.84 1.89
CA THR A 185 -37.04 29.32 0.97
C THR A 185 -38.20 28.61 1.69
N PHE A 186 -38.00 28.23 2.94
CA PHE A 186 -39.00 27.52 3.73
C PHE A 186 -39.44 28.40 4.89
N GLU A 187 -40.72 28.77 4.92
CA GLU A 187 -41.27 29.66 5.94
C GLU A 187 -41.67 28.90 7.22
N ASP A 188 -42.12 27.65 7.06
CA ASP A 188 -42.66 26.83 8.16
C ASP A 188 -41.63 25.94 8.87
N ILE A 189 -40.40 25.87 8.35
CA ILE A 189 -39.32 25.05 8.92
C ILE A 189 -38.00 25.82 8.97
N ASP A 190 -37.24 25.61 10.04
CA ASP A 190 -35.87 26.09 10.14
C ASP A 190 -34.96 25.16 9.31
N ALA A 191 -34.89 25.45 8.01
CA ALA A 191 -34.08 24.69 7.07
C ALA A 191 -32.71 25.32 6.87
N TYR A 192 -31.68 24.50 6.88
CA TYR A 192 -30.31 24.86 6.53
C TYR A 192 -29.83 23.97 5.37
N PHE A 193 -28.79 24.38 4.67
CA PHE A 193 -28.26 23.58 3.58
C PHE A 193 -26.74 23.64 3.46
N VAL A 194 -26.21 22.65 2.76
CA VAL A 194 -24.81 22.53 2.33
C VAL A 194 -24.79 21.94 0.92
N TYR A 195 -23.70 22.14 0.19
CA TYR A 195 -23.47 21.48 -1.10
C TYR A 195 -22.43 20.39 -0.91
N CYS A 196 -22.74 19.16 -1.28
CA CYS A 196 -21.81 18.03 -1.20
C CYS A 196 -21.54 17.46 -2.59
N GLY A 197 -20.28 17.49 -3.04
CA GLY A 197 -19.88 17.15 -4.41
C GLY A 197 -19.88 18.35 -5.37
N GLY A 198 -19.76 19.57 -4.84
CA GLY A 198 -19.65 20.84 -5.58
C GLY A 198 -20.94 21.67 -5.71
N LEU A 199 -20.82 22.92 -6.17
CA LEU A 199 -21.86 23.96 -6.14
C LEU A 199 -22.98 23.84 -7.20
N LYS A 200 -23.64 22.68 -7.29
CA LYS A 200 -24.81 22.44 -8.15
C LYS A 200 -26.06 22.20 -7.31
N GLN A 201 -27.23 22.57 -7.85
CA GLN A 201 -28.51 22.33 -7.16
C GLN A 201 -28.73 20.85 -6.79
N ALA A 202 -28.29 19.91 -7.65
CA ALA A 202 -28.42 18.48 -7.39
C ALA A 202 -27.58 17.98 -6.19
N ASN A 203 -26.55 18.73 -5.82
CA ASN A 203 -25.64 18.44 -4.71
C ASN A 203 -26.10 19.11 -3.41
N LYS A 204 -27.22 19.84 -3.45
CA LYS A 204 -27.72 20.61 -2.32
C LYS A 204 -28.49 19.70 -1.37
N ILE A 205 -28.01 19.62 -0.14
CA ILE A 205 -28.62 18.85 0.93
C ILE A 205 -29.23 19.81 1.93
N TYR A 206 -30.49 19.60 2.28
CA TYR A 206 -31.17 20.39 3.31
C TYR A 206 -31.30 19.62 4.62
N LEU A 207 -31.20 20.33 5.73
CA LEU A 207 -31.42 19.86 7.09
C LEU A 207 -32.54 20.70 7.73
N ASP A 208 -33.60 20.03 8.18
CA ASP A 208 -34.53 20.61 9.15
C ASP A 208 -33.93 20.43 10.55
N VAL A 209 -33.53 21.53 11.20
CA VAL A 209 -32.86 21.46 12.51
C VAL A 209 -33.79 21.12 13.67
N GLN A 210 -35.11 21.26 13.49
CA GLN A 210 -36.11 20.92 14.51
C GLN A 210 -36.31 19.40 14.59
N THR A 211 -36.33 18.75 13.43
CA THR A 211 -36.57 17.29 13.34
C THR A 211 -35.28 16.48 13.17
N GLY A 212 -34.20 17.13 12.71
CA GLY A 212 -32.96 16.47 12.31
C GLY A 212 -33.05 15.72 10.98
N LYS A 213 -34.09 15.97 10.19
CA LYS A 213 -34.33 15.26 8.93
C LYS A 213 -33.57 15.91 7.79
N ILE A 214 -32.84 15.08 7.04
CA ILE A 214 -32.26 15.44 5.75
C ILE A 214 -33.30 15.30 4.62
N PHE A 215 -33.31 16.26 3.70
CA PHE A 215 -34.15 16.23 2.51
C PHE A 215 -33.49 16.94 1.31
N TYR A 216 -34.06 16.72 0.12
CA TYR A 216 -33.52 17.18 -1.16
C TYR A 216 -34.61 17.92 -1.95
N ARG A 217 -34.18 18.70 -2.95
CA ARG A 217 -35.08 19.45 -3.84
C ARG A 217 -34.64 19.36 -5.30
#